data_AF-A0A453RJ39-F1
#
_entry.id   AF-A0A453RJ39-F1
#
_cell.length_a   1.000
_cell.length_b   1.000
_cell.length_c   1.000
_cell.angle_alpha   90.00
_cell.angle_beta   90.00
_cell.angle_gamma   90.00
#
_symmetry.space_group_name_H-M   'P 1'
#
loop_
_entity.id
_entity.type
_entity.pdbx_description
1 polymer ?
#
loop_
_entity_poly.entity_id
_entity_poly.type
_entity_poly.pdbx_seq_one_letter_code
_entity_poly.pdbx_strand_id
1 'polypeptide(L)'
;LPALLDWVISNSSCQKQNSVAPGCRSSNSFCQNYTSYVYNGYQCRCSAGYRGNPYILDGCQDIDECVHKEAHSCHGICENMPGTFYCRCPDGTYGNPSIEGGCIKITNYSAGLIIGIVISSVSILLLALSAPFVTRMVKLRNVKKMREKLFNQNHGLLLQQLISQKADIGERMMFTLGDIEGHEQF
;
A
#
# COMPACT_ATOMS: atom_id res chain seq x y z
N LEU A 1 -45.07 37.24 22.27
CA LEU A 1 -44.09 36.14 22.38
C LEU A 1 -44.81 34.84 22.02
N PRO A 2 -44.16 33.83 21.44
CA PRO A 2 -44.72 32.48 21.42
C PRO A 2 -44.82 31.98 22.87
N ALA A 3 -46.00 31.48 23.27
CA ALA A 3 -46.16 30.80 24.55
C ALA A 3 -45.81 29.33 24.37
N LEU A 4 -44.83 28.85 25.13
CA LEU A 4 -44.44 27.43 25.13
C LEU A 4 -45.19 26.73 26.27
N LEU A 5 -45.98 25.71 25.93
CA LEU A 5 -46.81 25.00 26.90
C LEU A 5 -46.00 23.90 27.61
N ASP A 6 -45.19 24.32 28.57
CA ASP A 6 -44.64 23.43 29.61
C ASP A 6 -45.78 22.93 30.49
N TRP A 7 -46.41 21.84 30.09
CA TRP A 7 -47.19 21.00 30.99
C TRP A 7 -46.21 20.24 31.89
N VAL A 8 -46.59 20.02 33.14
CA VAL A 8 -45.82 19.25 34.13
C VAL A 8 -46.81 18.51 35.01
N ILE A 9 -46.50 17.26 35.35
CA ILE A 9 -47.29 16.47 36.28
C ILE A 9 -46.91 16.91 37.69
N SER A 10 -47.70 17.82 38.24
CA SER A 10 -47.43 18.51 39.51
C SER A 10 -47.66 17.60 40.73
N ASN A 11 -47.20 18.08 41.91
CA ASN A 11 -47.41 17.44 43.21
C ASN A 11 -46.94 15.97 43.30
N SER A 12 -45.95 15.60 42.48
CA SER A 12 -45.37 14.26 42.42
C SER A 12 -43.96 14.32 41.81
N SER A 13 -43.14 13.30 42.03
CA SER A 13 -41.72 13.29 41.61
C SER A 13 -41.32 11.91 41.09
N CYS A 14 -40.23 11.86 40.30
CA CYS A 14 -39.66 10.60 39.85
C CYS A 14 -39.00 9.87 41.02
N GLN A 15 -39.49 8.65 41.31
CA GLN A 15 -38.93 7.78 42.37
C GLN A 15 -37.43 7.51 42.19
N LYS A 16 -36.95 7.52 40.94
CA LYS A 16 -35.54 7.60 40.57
C LYS A 16 -35.41 8.47 39.32
N GLN A 17 -34.37 9.27 39.23
CA GLN A 17 -34.13 10.09 38.02
C GLN A 17 -33.95 9.18 36.79
N ASN A 18 -34.62 9.53 35.69
CA ASN A 18 -34.68 8.75 34.45
C ASN A 18 -35.30 7.33 34.60
N SER A 19 -36.20 7.12 35.57
CA SER A 19 -37.03 5.90 35.63
C SER A 19 -38.28 6.00 34.75
N VAL A 20 -38.99 4.89 34.54
CA VAL A 20 -40.40 4.94 34.15
C VAL A 20 -41.22 5.57 35.29
N ALA A 21 -42.32 6.26 34.96
CA ALA A 21 -43.32 6.75 35.92
C ALA A 21 -44.74 6.65 35.31
N PRO A 22 -45.82 6.56 36.11
CA PRO A 22 -47.16 6.24 35.59
C PRO A 22 -47.74 7.21 34.56
N GLY A 23 -47.33 8.49 34.57
CA GLY A 23 -47.71 9.47 33.55
C GLY A 23 -46.99 9.31 32.20
N CYS A 24 -45.88 8.57 32.17
CA CYS A 24 -45.08 8.32 30.98
C CYS A 24 -45.61 7.06 30.29
N ARG A 25 -46.61 7.21 29.41
CA ARG A 25 -47.35 6.09 28.81
C ARG A 25 -46.65 5.46 27.62
N SER A 26 -45.74 6.18 26.96
CA SER A 26 -45.00 5.62 25.83
C SER A 26 -43.91 4.66 26.28
N SER A 27 -43.75 3.58 25.52
CA SER A 27 -42.48 2.87 25.37
C SER A 27 -41.35 3.87 25.05
N ASN A 28 -40.12 3.55 25.44
CA ASN A 28 -38.94 4.42 25.23
C ASN A 28 -39.10 5.86 25.75
N SER A 29 -39.69 6.01 26.94
CA SER A 29 -39.78 7.29 27.66
C SER A 29 -39.32 7.18 29.12
N PHE A 30 -38.87 8.30 29.69
CA PHE A 30 -38.36 8.40 31.05
C PHE A 30 -38.86 9.64 31.79
N CYS A 31 -38.90 9.54 33.11
CA CYS A 31 -39.28 10.60 34.05
C CYS A 31 -38.09 11.50 34.39
N GLN A 32 -38.27 12.81 34.26
CA GLN A 32 -37.33 13.85 34.66
C GLN A 32 -38.03 14.81 35.64
N ASN A 33 -37.53 14.90 36.87
CA ASN A 33 -38.01 15.86 37.86
C ASN A 33 -37.92 17.30 37.33
N TYR A 34 -38.95 18.11 37.59
CA TYR A 34 -39.04 19.50 37.15
C TYR A 34 -39.46 20.40 38.33
N THR A 35 -38.68 21.43 38.59
CA THR A 35 -38.82 22.35 39.72
C THR A 35 -38.83 23.77 39.17
N SER A 36 -39.91 24.50 39.41
CA SER A 36 -40.09 25.90 38.99
C SER A 36 -40.59 26.74 40.16
N TYR A 37 -40.48 28.07 40.03
CA TYR A 37 -40.91 29.02 41.07
C TYR A 37 -42.41 28.87 41.43
N VAL A 38 -43.23 28.39 40.49
CA VAL A 38 -44.69 28.29 40.65
C VAL A 38 -45.16 26.86 41.00
N TYR A 39 -44.39 25.83 40.62
CA TYR A 39 -44.80 24.43 40.81
C TYR A 39 -43.61 23.45 40.81
N ASN A 40 -43.78 22.35 41.53
CA ASN A 40 -42.88 21.19 41.51
C ASN A 40 -43.64 19.98 40.96
N GLY A 41 -42.94 19.15 40.18
CA GLY A 41 -43.52 18.00 39.52
C GLY A 41 -42.49 17.16 38.78
N TYR A 42 -42.94 16.42 37.77
CA TYR A 42 -42.09 15.83 36.76
C TYR A 42 -42.64 16.02 35.34
N GLN A 43 -41.74 16.05 34.38
CA GLN A 43 -42.03 15.86 32.96
C GLN A 43 -41.54 14.48 32.53
N CYS A 44 -42.21 13.86 31.57
CA CYS A 44 -41.66 12.71 30.85
C CYS A 44 -40.93 13.19 29.59
N ARG A 45 -39.95 12.43 29.11
CA ARG A 45 -39.24 12.71 27.85
C ARG A 45 -39.01 11.39 27.11
N CYS A 46 -38.99 11.44 25.79
CA CYS A 46 -38.52 10.30 25.01
C CYS A 46 -37.03 10.06 25.29
N SER A 47 -36.61 8.78 25.28
CA SER A 47 -35.22 8.37 25.41
C SER A 47 -34.33 8.94 24.29
N ALA A 48 -33.01 8.91 24.48
CA ALA A 48 -32.08 9.20 23.39
C ALA A 48 -32.37 8.29 22.17
N GLY A 49 -32.34 8.85 20.97
CA GLY A 49 -32.76 8.17 19.73
C GLY A 49 -34.28 8.12 19.48
N TYR A 50 -35.11 8.72 20.36
CA TYR A 50 -36.57 8.74 20.20
C TYR A 50 -37.15 10.16 20.25
N ARG A 51 -38.21 10.39 19.47
CA ARG A 51 -38.92 11.67 19.33
C ARG A 51 -40.44 11.51 19.43
N GLY A 52 -41.13 12.59 19.80
CA GLY A 52 -42.60 12.64 19.81
C GLY A 52 -43.18 12.90 21.19
N ASN A 53 -44.22 12.17 21.55
CA ASN A 53 -45.11 12.46 22.68
C ASN A 53 -45.10 11.31 23.73
N PRO A 54 -44.53 11.51 24.93
CA PRO A 54 -44.47 10.47 25.97
C PRO A 54 -45.79 10.27 26.76
N TYR A 55 -46.81 11.12 26.61
CA TYR A 55 -48.11 11.00 27.30
C TYR A 55 -49.04 9.93 26.69
N ILE A 56 -48.75 9.50 25.47
CA ILE A 56 -49.59 8.56 24.71
C ILE A 56 -48.86 7.22 24.51
N LEU A 57 -49.63 6.17 24.25
CA LEU A 57 -49.06 4.86 23.89
C LEU A 57 -48.30 5.00 22.56
N ASP A 58 -47.08 4.46 22.52
CA ASP A 58 -46.18 4.44 21.36
C ASP A 58 -45.96 5.80 20.64
N GLY A 59 -46.05 6.88 21.42
CA GLY A 59 -45.85 8.25 20.95
C GLY A 59 -44.39 8.70 20.90
N CYS A 60 -43.46 8.00 21.58
CA CYS A 60 -42.03 8.15 21.39
C CYS A 60 -41.55 7.18 20.31
N GLN A 61 -41.50 7.68 19.09
CA GLN A 61 -41.09 6.94 17.90
C GLN A 61 -39.59 7.07 17.66
N ASP A 62 -39.03 6.06 17.02
CA ASP A 62 -37.62 6.02 16.62
C ASP A 62 -37.23 7.23 15.74
N ILE A 63 -35.99 7.70 15.88
CA ILE A 63 -35.42 8.71 15.00
C ILE A 63 -34.64 7.96 13.91
N ASP A 64 -35.19 7.89 12.70
CA ASP A 64 -34.43 7.41 11.55
C ASP A 64 -33.35 8.44 11.17
N GLU A 65 -32.19 8.32 11.81
CA GLU A 65 -31.02 9.16 11.56
C GLU A 65 -30.47 8.97 10.14
N CYS A 66 -30.76 7.84 9.48
CA CYS A 66 -30.27 7.54 8.13
C CYS A 66 -30.98 8.35 7.04
N VAL A 67 -32.21 8.83 7.26
CA VAL A 67 -32.90 9.80 6.38
C VAL A 67 -32.07 11.08 6.19
N HIS A 68 -31.30 11.49 7.20
CA HIS A 68 -30.44 12.67 7.17
C HIS A 68 -29.02 12.37 7.67
N LYS A 69 -28.46 11.22 7.25
CA LYS A 69 -27.21 10.63 7.77
C LYS A 69 -26.02 11.60 7.91
N GLU A 70 -25.91 12.60 7.03
CA GLU A 70 -24.84 13.62 7.05
C GLU A 70 -24.97 14.56 8.27
N ALA A 71 -26.19 14.92 8.68
CA ALA A 71 -26.45 15.69 9.89
C ALA A 71 -26.12 14.91 11.18
N HIS A 72 -26.02 13.59 11.08
CA HIS A 72 -25.61 12.68 12.15
C HIS A 72 -24.16 12.20 12.00
N SER A 73 -23.34 12.88 11.18
CA SER A 73 -21.95 12.52 10.91
C SER A 73 -21.79 11.07 10.42
N CYS A 74 -22.52 10.70 9.37
CA CYS A 74 -22.38 9.41 8.69
C CYS A 74 -22.28 9.58 7.17
N HIS A 75 -21.07 9.41 6.65
CA HIS A 75 -20.74 9.53 5.22
C HIS A 75 -20.67 8.16 4.51
N GLY A 76 -20.66 7.06 5.28
CA GLY A 76 -20.64 5.68 4.77
C GLY A 76 -22.03 5.11 4.44
N ILE A 77 -22.15 3.78 4.58
CA ILE A 77 -23.43 3.08 4.65
C ILE A 77 -24.02 3.34 6.05
N CYS A 78 -25.31 3.70 6.09
CA CYS A 78 -26.07 3.91 7.32
C CYS A 78 -27.14 2.83 7.44
N GLU A 79 -27.25 2.21 8.62
CA GLU A 79 -28.21 1.16 8.95
C GLU A 79 -28.93 1.60 10.24
N ASN A 80 -30.23 1.94 10.15
CA ASN A 80 -30.99 2.45 11.29
C ASN A 80 -31.35 1.33 12.28
N MET A 81 -31.28 1.59 13.58
CA MET A 81 -31.63 0.63 14.64
C MET A 81 -32.41 1.32 15.78
N PRO A 82 -33.18 0.58 16.61
CA PRO A 82 -34.01 1.18 17.64
C PRO A 82 -33.23 2.02 18.67
N GLY A 83 -33.34 3.34 18.56
CA GLY A 83 -32.69 4.34 19.40
C GLY A 83 -31.26 4.72 19.01
N THR A 84 -30.73 4.26 17.87
CA THR A 84 -29.41 4.63 17.35
C THR A 84 -29.15 4.08 15.94
N PHE A 85 -28.38 4.78 15.12
CA PHE A 85 -27.88 4.27 13.84
C PHE A 85 -26.53 3.55 13.96
N TYR A 86 -26.26 2.63 13.01
CA TYR A 86 -24.93 2.13 12.72
C TYR A 86 -24.39 2.76 11.43
N CYS A 87 -23.16 3.25 11.46
CA CYS A 87 -22.47 3.81 10.29
C CYS A 87 -21.19 3.02 10.01
N ARG A 88 -21.02 2.54 8.77
CA ARG A 88 -19.87 1.73 8.35
C ARG A 88 -19.34 2.13 6.98
N CYS A 89 -18.07 1.88 6.73
CA CYS A 89 -17.51 2.06 5.39
C CYS A 89 -18.11 1.04 4.39
N PRO A 90 -18.33 1.42 3.12
CA PRO A 90 -18.74 0.48 2.07
C PRO A 90 -17.77 -0.69 1.89
N ASP A 91 -18.30 -1.83 1.46
CA ASP A 91 -17.54 -3.08 1.36
C ASP A 91 -16.27 -2.93 0.48
N GLY A 92 -15.13 -3.37 0.99
CA GLY A 92 -13.83 -3.17 0.35
C GLY A 92 -13.20 -1.78 0.56
N THR A 93 -13.77 -0.94 1.43
CA THR A 93 -13.17 0.31 1.92
C THR A 93 -13.05 0.31 3.45
N TYR A 94 -12.09 1.07 3.96
CA TYR A 94 -11.67 1.06 5.36
C TYR A 94 -11.41 2.48 5.86
N GLY A 95 -11.50 2.72 7.16
CA GLY A 95 -11.24 4.03 7.78
C GLY A 95 -12.36 4.46 8.71
N ASN A 96 -12.63 5.78 8.77
CA ASN A 96 -13.65 6.35 9.65
C ASN A 96 -14.86 6.84 8.83
N PRO A 97 -16.02 6.17 8.90
CA PRO A 97 -17.21 6.54 8.12
C PRO A 97 -17.91 7.80 8.62
N SER A 98 -17.53 8.34 9.78
CA SER A 98 -18.07 9.59 10.30
C SER A 98 -17.35 10.85 9.81
N ILE A 99 -16.22 10.69 9.10
CA ILE A 99 -15.49 11.81 8.48
C ILE A 99 -15.78 11.82 6.98
N GLU A 100 -16.02 12.99 6.39
CA GLU A 100 -16.19 13.13 4.95
C GLU A 100 -14.93 12.63 4.21
N GLY A 101 -15.10 11.72 3.24
CA GLY A 101 -13.97 11.06 2.57
C GLY A 101 -13.16 10.09 3.45
N GLY A 102 -13.57 9.84 4.70
CA GLY A 102 -12.82 9.02 5.66
C GLY A 102 -12.80 7.51 5.39
N CYS A 103 -13.54 7.03 4.39
CA CYS A 103 -13.51 5.64 3.92
C CYS A 103 -12.64 5.52 2.65
N ILE A 104 -11.44 4.96 2.79
CA ILE A 104 -10.47 4.78 1.71
C ILE A 104 -10.49 3.35 1.15
N LYS A 105 -10.34 3.22 -0.17
CA LYS A 105 -10.15 1.92 -0.84
C LYS A 105 -8.66 1.59 -0.89
N ILE A 106 -8.25 0.47 -0.31
CA ILE A 106 -6.87 -0.01 -0.43
C ILE A 106 -6.70 -0.60 -1.84
N THR A 107 -6.30 0.23 -2.80
CA THR A 107 -5.86 -0.23 -4.11
C THR A 107 -4.46 -0.82 -3.97
N ASN A 108 -4.38 -2.15 -3.87
CA ASN A 108 -3.13 -2.85 -4.14
C ASN A 108 -2.57 -2.37 -5.49
N TYR A 109 -1.28 -2.02 -5.51
CA TYR A 109 -0.64 -1.41 -6.69
C TYR A 109 -0.97 -2.16 -7.98
N SER A 110 -1.35 -1.42 -9.02
CA SER A 110 -1.67 -2.02 -10.32
C SER A 110 -0.49 -2.86 -10.79
N ALA A 111 -0.76 -4.14 -11.12
CA ALA A 111 0.31 -5.11 -11.40
C ALA A 111 1.28 -4.63 -12.50
N GLY A 112 0.76 -3.88 -13.48
CA GLY A 112 1.56 -3.23 -14.53
C GLY A 112 2.66 -2.29 -14.03
N LEU A 113 2.46 -1.58 -12.90
CA LEU A 113 3.50 -0.70 -12.32
C LEU A 113 4.70 -1.52 -11.82
N ILE A 114 4.43 -2.60 -11.07
CA ILE A 114 5.47 -3.50 -10.54
C ILE A 114 6.19 -4.19 -11.70
N ILE A 115 5.43 -4.70 -12.69
CA ILE A 115 5.98 -5.35 -13.89
C ILE A 115 6.89 -4.39 -14.66
N GLY A 116 6.51 -3.11 -14.83
CA GLY A 116 7.34 -2.11 -15.53
C GLY A 116 8.69 -1.84 -14.85
N ILE A 117 8.72 -1.80 -13.51
CA ILE A 117 9.96 -1.61 -12.73
C ILE A 117 10.88 -2.83 -12.84
N VAL A 118 10.33 -4.04 -12.84
CA VAL A 118 11.11 -5.28 -12.98
C VAL A 118 11.68 -5.44 -14.40
N ILE A 119 10.88 -5.20 -15.44
CA ILE A 119 11.35 -5.34 -16.84
C ILE A 119 12.43 -4.31 -17.18
N SER A 120 12.28 -3.06 -16.76
CA SER A 120 13.27 -2.00 -17.03
C SER A 120 14.62 -2.29 -16.33
N SER A 121 14.61 -2.67 -15.05
CA SER A 121 15.83 -2.97 -14.30
C SER A 121 16.61 -4.17 -14.87
N VAL A 122 15.92 -5.26 -15.25
CA VAL A 122 16.56 -6.42 -15.91
C VAL A 122 17.15 -6.03 -17.28
N SER A 123 16.43 -5.23 -18.07
CA SER A 123 16.89 -4.78 -19.40
C SER A 123 18.16 -3.92 -19.31
N ILE A 124 18.20 -2.99 -18.36
CA ILE A 124 19.38 -2.14 -18.09
C ILE A 124 20.58 -2.98 -17.67
N LEU A 125 20.37 -3.98 -16.81
CA LEU A 125 21.44 -4.84 -16.30
C LEU A 125 22.03 -5.75 -17.40
N LEU A 126 21.20 -6.28 -18.30
CA LEU A 126 21.65 -7.04 -19.48
C LEU A 126 22.44 -6.17 -20.47
N LEU A 127 22.03 -4.91 -20.69
CA LEU A 127 22.78 -3.95 -21.52
C LEU A 127 24.13 -3.60 -20.89
N ALA A 128 24.15 -3.35 -19.57
CA ALA A 128 25.35 -3.01 -18.81
C ALA A 128 26.39 -4.14 -18.78
N LEU A 129 25.97 -5.41 -18.82
CA LEU A 129 26.88 -6.57 -18.89
C LEU A 129 27.33 -6.91 -20.32
N SER A 130 26.46 -6.73 -21.33
CA SER A 130 26.79 -7.07 -22.72
C SER A 130 27.70 -6.03 -23.41
N ALA A 131 27.50 -4.73 -23.16
CA ALA A 131 28.33 -3.67 -23.73
C ALA A 131 29.85 -3.79 -23.44
N PRO A 132 30.33 -4.04 -22.20
CA PRO A 132 31.76 -4.24 -21.92
C PRO A 132 32.33 -5.52 -22.55
N PHE A 133 31.51 -6.56 -22.72
CA PHE A 133 31.92 -7.79 -23.43
C PHE A 133 32.09 -7.54 -24.94
N VAL A 134 31.10 -6.90 -25.58
CA VAL A 134 31.14 -6.54 -27.00
C VAL A 134 32.30 -5.60 -27.30
N THR A 135 32.52 -4.56 -26.49
CA THR A 135 33.64 -3.62 -26.68
C THR A 135 35.00 -4.28 -26.45
N ARG A 136 35.15 -5.20 -25.48
CA ARG A 136 36.36 -6.06 -25.37
C ARG A 136 36.58 -6.89 -26.62
N MET A 137 35.54 -7.57 -27.13
CA MET A 137 35.63 -8.39 -28.34
C MET A 137 35.99 -7.58 -29.59
N VAL A 138 35.42 -6.39 -29.76
CA VAL A 138 35.79 -5.47 -30.86
C VAL A 138 37.24 -4.99 -30.70
N LYS A 139 37.68 -4.61 -29.50
CA LYS A 139 39.06 -4.18 -29.25
C LYS A 139 40.06 -5.30 -29.54
N LEU A 140 39.79 -6.54 -29.13
CA LEU A 140 40.62 -7.71 -29.43
C LEU A 140 40.67 -8.03 -30.93
N ARG A 141 39.54 -7.96 -31.64
CA ARG A 141 39.47 -8.12 -33.11
C ARG A 141 40.29 -7.04 -33.83
N ASN A 142 40.22 -5.79 -33.36
CA ASN A 142 41.00 -4.69 -33.92
C ASN A 142 42.51 -4.86 -33.66
N VAL A 143 42.92 -5.29 -32.46
CA VAL A 143 44.33 -5.62 -32.17
C VAL A 143 44.84 -6.73 -33.09
N LYS A 144 44.06 -7.79 -33.33
CA LYS A 144 44.43 -8.85 -34.28
C LYS A 144 44.62 -8.30 -35.71
N LYS A 145 43.66 -7.53 -36.22
CA LYS A 145 43.74 -6.89 -37.56
C LYS A 145 44.91 -5.90 -37.68
N MET A 146 45.26 -5.17 -36.62
CA MET A 146 46.42 -4.27 -36.64
C MET A 146 47.74 -5.02 -36.64
N ARG A 147 47.85 -6.13 -35.89
CA ARG A 147 49.03 -7.02 -35.92
C ARG A 147 49.22 -7.65 -37.30
N GLU A 148 48.15 -8.05 -37.95
CA GLU A 148 48.13 -8.60 -39.31
C GLU A 148 48.58 -7.57 -40.36
N LYS A 149 48.08 -6.33 -40.30
CA LYS A 149 48.58 -5.22 -41.14
C LYS A 149 50.07 -4.95 -40.93
N LEU A 150 50.51 -4.86 -39.68
CA LEU A 150 51.91 -4.60 -39.33
C LEU A 150 52.83 -5.73 -39.80
N PHE A 151 52.38 -6.99 -39.71
CA PHE A 151 53.11 -8.15 -40.21
C PHE A 151 53.29 -8.10 -41.74
N ASN A 152 52.22 -7.76 -42.48
CA ASN A 152 52.30 -7.62 -43.94
C ASN A 152 53.17 -6.43 -44.37
N GLN A 153 53.11 -5.30 -43.66
CA GLN A 153 53.91 -4.11 -43.97
C GLN A 153 55.41 -4.32 -43.69
N ASN A 154 55.77 -4.97 -42.59
CA ASN A 154 57.18 -5.19 -42.22
C ASN A 154 57.80 -6.43 -42.90
N HIS A 155 57.29 -6.83 -44.07
CA HIS A 155 57.70 -8.02 -44.81
C HIS A 155 57.78 -9.29 -43.93
N GLY A 156 56.83 -9.47 -43.01
CA GLY A 156 56.87 -10.48 -41.93
C GLY A 156 57.03 -11.93 -42.39
N LEU A 157 56.73 -12.22 -43.65
CA LEU A 157 57.03 -13.51 -44.30
C LEU A 157 58.54 -13.83 -44.31
N LEU A 158 59.40 -12.84 -44.56
CA LEU A 158 60.86 -13.00 -44.48
C LEU A 158 61.32 -13.29 -43.05
N LEU A 159 60.73 -12.60 -42.06
CA LEU A 159 61.00 -12.87 -40.64
C LEU A 159 60.53 -14.28 -40.25
N GLN A 160 59.39 -14.75 -40.77
CA GLN A 160 58.90 -16.11 -40.57
C GLN A 160 59.79 -17.15 -41.26
N GLN A 161 60.29 -16.88 -42.46
CA GLN A 161 61.28 -17.74 -43.13
C GLN A 161 62.58 -17.82 -42.33
N LEU A 162 63.12 -16.69 -41.85
CA LEU A 162 64.32 -16.65 -41.01
C LEU A 162 64.13 -17.39 -39.67
N ILE A 163 62.95 -17.27 -39.04
CA ILE A 163 62.63 -18.00 -37.81
C ILE A 163 62.47 -19.50 -38.09
N SER A 164 61.78 -19.89 -39.17
CA SER A 164 61.62 -21.30 -39.57
C SER A 164 62.96 -21.94 -39.93
N GLN A 165 63.84 -21.20 -40.61
CA GLN A 165 65.20 -21.63 -40.94
C GLN A 165 66.07 -21.73 -39.68
N LYS A 166 65.96 -20.80 -38.73
CA LYS A 166 66.66 -20.93 -37.43
C LYS A 166 66.11 -22.06 -36.55
N ALA A 167 64.82 -22.38 -36.64
CA ALA A 167 64.23 -23.51 -35.95
C ALA A 167 64.73 -24.83 -36.54
N ASP A 168 64.66 -25.01 -37.86
CA ASP A 168 65.20 -26.17 -38.58
C ASP A 168 66.72 -26.33 -38.36
N ILE A 169 67.48 -25.23 -38.36
CA ILE A 169 68.91 -25.26 -37.99
C ILE A 169 69.08 -25.67 -36.52
N GLY A 170 68.32 -25.11 -35.59
CA GLY A 170 68.42 -25.43 -34.15
C GLY A 170 68.06 -26.89 -33.83
N GLU A 171 67.06 -27.43 -34.53
CA GLU A 171 66.61 -28.83 -34.43
C GLU A 171 67.68 -29.79 -35.01
N ARG A 172 68.32 -29.42 -36.13
CA ARG A 172 69.49 -30.14 -36.68
C ARG A 172 70.74 -30.02 -35.81
N MET A 173 70.95 -28.89 -35.16
CA MET A 173 72.11 -28.61 -34.29
C MET A 173 72.00 -29.29 -32.92
N MET A 174 70.87 -29.94 -32.61
CA MET A 174 70.64 -30.68 -31.36
C MET A 174 71.23 -32.10 -31.36
N PHE A 175 71.85 -32.53 -32.48
CA PHE A 175 72.53 -33.82 -32.63
C PHE A 175 74.03 -33.68 -32.95
N THR A 176 74.83 -33.35 -31.94
CA THR A 176 76.21 -33.87 -31.70
C THR A 176 76.73 -33.32 -30.37
N LEU A 177 76.34 -33.93 -29.25
CA LEU A 177 77.02 -33.75 -27.96
C LEU A 177 77.20 -35.10 -27.23
N GLY A 178 77.41 -36.16 -28.01
CA GLY A 178 77.74 -37.52 -27.54
C GLY A 178 78.95 -38.15 -28.24
N ASP A 179 79.40 -37.58 -29.37
CA ASP A 179 80.39 -38.21 -30.26
C ASP A 179 81.82 -37.61 -30.14
N ILE A 180 82.12 -36.86 -29.07
CA ILE A 180 83.43 -36.20 -28.85
C ILE A 180 84.05 -36.51 -27.47
N GLU A 181 83.36 -37.27 -26.60
CA GLU A 181 83.93 -37.80 -25.35
C GLU A 181 84.10 -39.32 -25.43
N GLY A 182 85.08 -39.77 -26.24
CA GLY A 182 85.33 -41.20 -26.41
C GLY A 182 86.40 -41.59 -27.42
N HIS A 183 87.65 -41.16 -27.24
CA HIS A 183 88.85 -41.90 -27.68
C HIS A 183 90.17 -41.34 -27.10
N GLU A 184 90.41 -41.59 -25.81
CA GLU A 184 91.78 -41.69 -25.28
C GLU A 184 92.01 -43.14 -24.81
N GLN A 185 92.69 -43.95 -25.63
CA GLN A 185 93.58 -45.05 -25.18
C GLN A 185 94.20 -45.80 -26.37
N PHE A 186 95.51 -46.08 -26.24
CA PHE A 186 96.43 -46.81 -27.15
C PHE A 186 96.72 -46.16 -28.52
#